data_AF-A0A920FM04-F1
#
_entry.id   AF-A0A920FM04-F1
#
_cell.length_a   1.000
_cell.length_b   1.000
_cell.length_c   1.000
_cell.angle_alpha   90.00
_cell.angle_beta   90.00
_cell.angle_gamma   90.00
#
_symmetry.space_group_name_H-M   'P 1'
#
loop_
_entity.id
_entity.type
_entity.pdbx_description
1 polymer ?
#
loop_
_entity_poly.entity_id
_entity_poly.type
_entity_poly.pdbx_seq_one_letter_code
_entity_poly.pdbx_strand_id
1 'polypeptide(L)'
;MKNLLLFIFIPSYIFSQEPNIITTFEFGTKPLKINELDVTLEYIDESPSPDYFATNFSLEQSESVNYFSIGFMQDNFKEKFLMGLKADMFFKQMFGFNLDLSGGYLINASEKFKFGPKVDVTLFGIANKNIGKLENNTGYIQVNDTEFYDDEVKVSFQNIWFGLKPSLFAMFKPTSAFQIFANVGYSLNASLVNIGFSGEGDIENENTSASENLDAENLTFIITHPAGIEDPKKESKFGFNGLNFSFGVGINFNQLKK
;
A
#
# COMPACT_ATOMS: atom_id res chain seq x y z
N MET A 1 -1.19 -3.63 18.51
CA MET A 1 -2.08 -4.66 17.93
C MET A 1 -3.55 -4.54 18.33
N LYS A 2 -3.91 -4.40 19.62
CA LYS A 2 -5.33 -4.24 20.05
C LYS A 2 -6.05 -3.05 19.41
N ASN A 3 -5.38 -1.90 19.26
CA ASN A 3 -5.98 -0.67 18.72
C ASN A 3 -6.21 -0.72 17.20
N LEU A 4 -5.36 -1.46 16.47
CA LEU A 4 -5.51 -1.67 15.02
C LEU A 4 -6.71 -2.58 14.69
N LEU A 5 -6.91 -3.63 15.50
CA LEU A 5 -8.10 -4.47 15.41
C LEU A 5 -9.37 -3.65 15.66
N LEU A 6 -9.38 -2.75 16.66
CA LEU A 6 -10.53 -1.88 16.93
C LEU A 6 -10.88 -0.98 15.72
N PHE A 7 -9.88 -0.39 15.07
CA PHE A 7 -10.08 0.49 13.90
C PHE A 7 -10.60 -0.26 12.65
N ILE A 8 -10.30 -1.56 12.54
CA ILE A 8 -10.80 -2.41 11.45
C ILE A 8 -12.21 -2.92 11.79
N PHE A 9 -12.45 -3.29 13.05
CA PHE A 9 -13.71 -3.90 13.47
C PHE A 9 -14.85 -2.89 13.65
N ILE A 10 -14.58 -1.65 14.07
CA ILE A 10 -15.62 -0.64 14.33
C ILE A 10 -16.34 -0.22 13.03
N PRO A 11 -15.64 0.14 11.93
CA PRO A 11 -16.31 0.37 10.64
C PRO A 11 -17.03 -0.89 10.15
N SER A 12 -16.44 -2.08 10.34
CA SER A 12 -17.09 -3.33 9.96
C SER A 12 -18.40 -3.60 10.70
N TYR A 13 -18.51 -3.20 11.97
CA TYR A 13 -19.73 -3.32 12.76
C TYR A 13 -20.79 -2.26 12.39
N ILE A 14 -20.36 -1.05 12.02
CA ILE A 14 -21.27 0.04 11.63
C ILE A 14 -21.83 -0.18 10.22
N PHE A 15 -20.97 -0.52 9.25
CA PHE A 15 -21.40 -0.83 7.88
C PHE A 15 -22.12 -2.18 7.78
N SER A 16 -21.82 -3.16 8.63
CA SER A 16 -22.58 -4.43 8.64
C SER A 16 -24.02 -4.34 9.16
N GLN A 17 -24.53 -3.16 9.55
CA GLN A 17 -25.94 -3.02 9.91
C GLN A 17 -26.87 -2.96 8.68
N GLU A 18 -26.35 -2.71 7.48
CA GLU A 18 -27.15 -2.86 6.26
C GLU A 18 -27.19 -4.32 5.81
N PRO A 19 -28.37 -4.86 5.44
CA PRO A 19 -28.54 -6.27 5.08
C PRO A 19 -27.72 -6.70 3.85
N ASN A 20 -27.25 -5.74 3.06
CA ASN A 20 -26.59 -5.98 1.77
C ASN A 20 -25.08 -5.75 1.79
N ILE A 21 -24.49 -5.52 2.97
CA ILE A 21 -23.04 -5.35 3.15
C ILE A 21 -22.39 -6.67 3.55
N ILE A 22 -21.28 -6.99 2.87
CA ILE A 22 -20.48 -8.20 3.03
C ILE A 22 -19.08 -7.77 3.45
N THR A 23 -18.60 -8.26 4.58
CA THR A 23 -17.19 -8.09 4.97
C THR A 23 -16.36 -9.14 4.26
N THR A 24 -15.36 -8.73 3.49
CA THR A 24 -14.50 -9.61 2.71
C THR A 24 -13.12 -9.73 3.35
N PHE A 25 -12.60 -10.95 3.38
CA PHE A 25 -11.21 -11.25 3.74
C PHE A 25 -10.58 -11.97 2.56
N GLU A 26 -9.54 -11.39 1.96
CA GLU A 26 -8.87 -11.98 0.81
C GLU A 26 -7.39 -12.20 1.09
N PHE A 27 -6.86 -13.27 0.52
CA PHE A 27 -5.43 -13.52 0.40
C PHE A 27 -5.10 -13.66 -1.08
N GLY A 28 -3.99 -13.07 -1.50
CA GLY A 28 -3.65 -13.07 -2.92
C GLY A 28 -2.21 -12.73 -3.19
N THR A 29 -1.88 -12.72 -4.46
CA THR A 29 -0.60 -12.24 -5.00
C THR A 29 -0.86 -11.00 -5.83
N LYS A 30 -0.04 -9.97 -5.63
CA LYS A 30 -0.03 -8.77 -6.47
C LYS A 30 1.36 -8.59 -7.07
N PRO A 31 1.48 -7.93 -8.23
CA PRO A 31 2.79 -7.64 -8.80
C PRO A 31 3.55 -6.69 -7.87
N LEU A 32 4.83 -6.98 -7.66
CA LEU A 32 5.78 -6.12 -6.98
C LEU A 32 7.08 -6.31 -7.74
N LYS A 33 7.21 -5.54 -8.82
CA LYS A 33 8.38 -5.53 -9.68
C LYS A 33 9.44 -4.67 -9.03
N ILE A 34 10.52 -5.32 -8.65
CA ILE A 34 11.72 -4.75 -8.08
C ILE A 34 12.85 -5.32 -8.91
N ASN A 35 13.59 -4.48 -9.61
CA ASN A 35 14.91 -4.88 -10.10
C ASN A 35 15.88 -4.89 -8.92
N GLU A 36 16.88 -5.75 -8.93
CA GLU A 36 17.91 -5.76 -7.88
C GLU A 36 18.63 -4.41 -7.88
N LEU A 37 18.68 -3.75 -6.71
CA LEU A 37 19.27 -2.42 -6.55
C LEU A 37 20.12 -2.41 -5.29
N ASP A 38 21.41 -2.13 -5.44
CA ASP A 38 22.27 -1.70 -4.35
C ASP A 38 22.35 -0.17 -4.37
N VAL A 39 21.90 0.47 -3.30
CA VAL A 39 21.77 1.92 -3.23
C VAL A 39 22.67 2.48 -2.16
N THR A 40 23.50 3.45 -2.54
CA THR A 40 24.15 4.37 -1.60
C THR A 40 23.35 5.66 -1.59
N LEU A 41 22.88 6.03 -0.40
CA LEU A 41 22.16 7.27 -0.16
C LEU A 41 23.01 8.16 0.75
N GLU A 42 23.26 9.38 0.31
CA GLU A 42 23.84 10.45 1.12
C GLU A 42 22.86 11.63 1.15
N TYR A 43 22.68 12.23 2.32
CA TYR A 43 21.78 13.35 2.54
C TYR A 43 22.42 14.36 3.46
N ILE A 44 22.24 15.65 3.13
CA ILE A 44 22.61 16.77 3.99
C ILE A 44 21.32 17.54 4.29
N ASP A 45 21.04 17.77 5.56
CA ASP A 45 19.84 18.51 5.96
C ASP A 45 19.99 20.03 5.73
N GLU A 46 18.88 20.76 5.80
CA GLU A 46 18.83 22.19 5.50
C GLU A 46 19.00 23.10 6.73
N SER A 47 19.37 22.53 7.88
CA SER A 47 19.53 23.27 9.13
C SER A 47 20.73 24.24 9.08
N PRO A 48 20.79 25.27 9.94
CA PRO A 48 21.92 26.21 9.99
C PRO A 48 23.28 25.56 10.28
N SER A 49 23.28 24.37 10.89
CA SER A 49 24.47 23.56 11.11
C SER A 49 24.20 22.16 10.54
N PRO A 50 24.50 21.93 9.24
CA PRO A 50 23.98 20.78 8.55
C PRO A 50 24.44 19.43 9.14
N ASP A 51 23.48 18.54 9.34
CA ASP A 51 23.67 17.16 9.73
C ASP A 51 23.74 16.26 8.48
N TYR A 52 24.59 15.22 8.56
CA TYR A 52 24.88 14.34 7.44
C TYR A 52 24.41 12.91 7.71
N PHE A 53 23.70 12.33 6.74
CA PHE A 53 23.32 10.92 6.75
C PHE A 53 23.88 10.21 5.54
N ALA A 54 24.53 9.08 5.77
CA ALA A 54 24.92 8.16 4.71
C ALA A 54 24.53 6.73 5.07
N THR A 55 23.88 6.04 4.13
CA THR A 55 23.50 4.64 4.29
C THR A 55 23.63 3.87 2.99
N ASN A 56 23.85 2.57 3.13
CA ASN A 56 23.76 1.63 2.03
C ASN A 56 22.60 0.68 2.30
N PHE A 57 21.71 0.50 1.33
CA PHE A 57 20.64 -0.48 1.41
C PHE A 57 20.44 -1.18 0.07
N SER A 58 19.99 -2.44 0.12
CA SER A 58 19.66 -3.21 -1.06
C SER A 58 18.17 -3.47 -1.18
N LEU A 59 17.69 -3.63 -2.40
CA LEU A 59 16.37 -4.15 -2.74
C LEU A 59 16.55 -5.39 -3.60
N GLU A 60 16.19 -6.56 -3.08
CA GLU A 60 16.29 -7.82 -3.82
C GLU A 60 15.24 -7.86 -4.92
N GLN A 61 15.59 -8.52 -6.03
CA GLN A 61 14.69 -8.69 -7.15
C GLN A 61 13.38 -9.38 -6.73
N SER A 62 12.26 -8.85 -7.23
CA SER A 62 10.95 -9.42 -6.99
C SER A 62 10.05 -9.18 -8.20
N GLU A 63 9.13 -10.11 -8.45
CA GLU A 63 8.05 -9.95 -9.44
C GLU A 63 6.66 -9.83 -8.79
N SER A 64 6.51 -10.34 -7.56
CA SER A 64 5.22 -10.42 -6.88
C SER A 64 5.36 -10.41 -5.36
N VAL A 65 4.27 -10.06 -4.68
CA VAL A 65 4.16 -10.13 -3.23
C VAL A 65 2.81 -10.69 -2.81
N ASN A 66 2.83 -11.50 -1.75
CA ASN A 66 1.61 -11.96 -1.12
C ASN A 66 0.99 -10.83 -0.29
N TYR A 67 -0.32 -10.68 -0.37
CA TYR A 67 -1.04 -9.68 0.39
C TYR A 67 -2.25 -10.28 1.09
N PHE A 68 -2.64 -9.62 2.16
CA PHE A 68 -3.88 -9.86 2.87
C PHE A 68 -4.77 -8.63 2.72
N SER A 69 -6.08 -8.85 2.65
CA SER A 69 -7.04 -7.79 2.39
C SER A 69 -8.26 -7.90 3.29
N ILE A 70 -8.74 -6.74 3.73
CA ILE A 70 -10.05 -6.59 4.39
C ILE A 70 -10.86 -5.59 3.59
N GLY A 71 -12.11 -5.92 3.30
CA GLY A 71 -12.99 -5.02 2.57
C GLY A 71 -14.44 -5.10 2.99
N PHE A 72 -15.22 -4.17 2.44
CA PHE A 72 -16.66 -4.11 2.54
C PHE A 72 -17.20 -4.05 1.12
N MET A 73 -18.09 -4.96 0.77
CA MET A 73 -18.78 -4.93 -0.51
C MET A 73 -20.28 -4.83 -0.29
N GLN A 74 -20.93 -3.96 -1.06
CA GLN A 74 -22.36 -3.82 -1.11
C GLN A 74 -22.89 -4.45 -2.41
N ASP A 75 -23.79 -5.42 -2.28
CA ASP A 75 -24.53 -6.06 -3.39
C ASP A 75 -25.93 -5.41 -3.44
N ASN A 76 -26.05 -4.16 -3.92
CA ASN A 76 -27.28 -3.39 -3.67
C ASN A 76 -27.78 -2.38 -4.72
N PHE A 77 -27.49 -2.55 -6.01
CA PHE A 77 -28.24 -1.84 -7.04
C PHE A 77 -28.89 -2.83 -8.00
N LYS A 78 -30.06 -3.36 -7.59
CA LYS A 78 -30.90 -4.29 -8.36
C LYS A 78 -30.20 -5.60 -8.75
N GLU A 79 -29.33 -6.12 -7.87
CA GLU A 79 -28.52 -7.35 -8.06
C GLU A 79 -27.52 -7.33 -9.22
N LYS A 80 -27.33 -6.19 -9.88
CA LYS A 80 -26.49 -6.08 -11.09
C LYS A 80 -25.15 -5.39 -10.86
N PHE A 81 -25.00 -4.65 -9.77
CA PHE A 81 -23.78 -3.88 -9.52
C PHE A 81 -23.19 -4.25 -8.17
N LEU A 82 -21.86 -4.33 -8.17
CA LEU A 82 -21.02 -4.50 -7.01
C LEU A 82 -20.30 -3.19 -6.74
N MET A 83 -20.31 -2.74 -5.49
CA MET A 83 -19.46 -1.63 -5.04
C MET A 83 -18.77 -2.04 -3.75
N GLY A 84 -17.57 -1.52 -3.49
CA GLY A 84 -16.90 -1.83 -2.25
C GLY A 84 -15.67 -0.99 -1.96
N LEU A 85 -15.16 -1.11 -0.74
CA LEU A 85 -13.89 -0.57 -0.30
C LEU A 85 -13.02 -1.71 0.19
N LYS A 86 -11.73 -1.65 -0.10
CA LYS A 86 -10.79 -2.73 0.22
C LYS A 86 -9.44 -2.17 0.65
N ALA A 87 -8.95 -2.61 1.80
CA ALA A 87 -7.63 -2.28 2.31
C ALA A 87 -6.73 -3.50 2.20
N ASP A 88 -5.65 -3.39 1.41
CA ASP A 88 -4.66 -4.44 1.28
C ASP A 88 -3.42 -4.12 2.13
N MET A 89 -2.79 -5.15 2.67
CA MET A 89 -1.50 -5.07 3.37
C MET A 89 -0.55 -6.15 2.85
N PHE A 90 0.74 -5.86 2.75
CA PHE A 90 1.75 -6.85 2.37
C PHE A 90 3.10 -6.58 3.03
N PHE A 91 3.96 -7.61 3.06
CA PHE A 91 5.33 -7.52 3.54
C PHE A 91 6.28 -8.41 2.72
N LYS A 92 7.26 -7.81 2.03
CA LYS A 92 8.33 -8.51 1.30
C LYS A 92 9.51 -7.56 1.07
N GLN A 93 10.30 -7.31 2.11
CA GLN A 93 11.34 -6.26 2.23
C GLN A 93 10.82 -4.86 2.57
N MET A 94 9.59 -4.54 2.19
CA MET A 94 8.88 -3.32 2.59
C MET A 94 7.54 -3.71 3.20
N PHE A 95 7.05 -2.91 4.14
CA PHE A 95 5.65 -2.97 4.54
C PHE A 95 4.86 -2.04 3.63
N GLY A 96 3.78 -2.55 3.02
CA GLY A 96 2.94 -1.75 2.15
C GLY A 96 1.45 -1.90 2.44
N PHE A 97 0.73 -0.84 2.13
CA PHE A 97 -0.70 -0.68 2.33
C PHE A 97 -1.32 0.00 1.09
N ASN A 98 -2.52 -0.40 0.69
CA ASN A 98 -3.33 0.40 -0.24
C ASN A 98 -4.81 0.33 0.09
N LEU A 99 -5.50 1.44 -0.16
CA LEU A 99 -6.95 1.53 -0.12
C LEU A 99 -7.50 1.58 -1.55
N ASP A 100 -8.38 0.66 -1.87
CA ASP A 100 -9.05 0.54 -3.16
C ASP A 100 -10.55 0.82 -3.04
N LEU A 101 -11.09 1.51 -4.03
CA LEU A 101 -12.52 1.60 -4.32
C LEU A 101 -12.86 0.63 -5.45
N SER A 102 -13.78 -0.29 -5.19
CA SER A 102 -14.21 -1.32 -6.13
C SER A 102 -15.56 -0.97 -6.76
N GLY A 103 -15.67 -1.20 -8.07
CA GLY A 103 -16.92 -1.16 -8.81
C GLY A 103 -16.99 -2.28 -9.83
N GLY A 104 -18.13 -2.97 -9.95
CA GLY A 104 -18.26 -4.10 -10.86
C GLY A 104 -19.69 -4.39 -11.29
N TYR A 105 -19.81 -5.28 -12.29
CA TYR A 105 -21.07 -5.77 -12.81
C TYR A 105 -21.24 -7.25 -12.46
N LEU A 106 -22.40 -7.60 -11.93
CA LEU A 106 -22.77 -8.95 -11.50
C LEU A 106 -23.60 -9.63 -12.58
N ILE A 107 -23.11 -10.77 -13.06
CA ILE A 107 -23.82 -11.70 -13.92
C ILE A 107 -24.24 -12.88 -13.06
N ASN A 108 -25.55 -13.07 -12.91
CA ASN A 108 -26.13 -14.19 -12.17
C ASN A 108 -26.19 -15.43 -13.08
N ALA A 109 -25.32 -16.42 -12.82
CA ALA A 109 -25.41 -17.72 -13.48
C ALA A 109 -26.35 -18.67 -12.75
N SER A 110 -26.47 -18.53 -11.43
CA SER A 110 -27.49 -19.18 -10.59
C SER A 110 -27.69 -18.40 -9.30
N GLU A 111 -28.63 -18.82 -8.45
CA GLU A 111 -28.82 -18.23 -7.11
C GLU A 111 -27.56 -18.30 -6.23
N LYS A 112 -26.71 -19.30 -6.45
CA LYS A 112 -25.49 -19.55 -5.66
C LYS A 112 -24.21 -19.13 -6.35
N PHE A 113 -24.25 -18.73 -7.62
CA PHE A 113 -23.05 -18.42 -8.39
C PHE A 113 -23.22 -17.16 -9.22
N LYS A 114 -22.37 -16.17 -8.94
CA LYS A 114 -22.27 -14.89 -9.65
C LYS A 114 -20.84 -14.69 -10.15
N PHE A 115 -20.69 -13.99 -11.25
CA PHE A 115 -19.38 -13.62 -11.78
C PHE A 115 -19.48 -12.31 -12.56
N GLY A 116 -18.36 -11.73 -12.94
CA GLY A 116 -18.37 -10.60 -13.87
C GLY A 116 -17.11 -9.76 -13.84
N PRO A 117 -17.13 -8.64 -14.58
CA PRO A 117 -16.05 -7.68 -14.57
C PRO A 117 -16.13 -6.77 -13.34
N LYS A 118 -14.96 -6.39 -12.83
CA LYS A 118 -14.79 -5.43 -11.74
C LYS A 118 -13.54 -4.58 -12.00
N VAL A 119 -13.56 -3.34 -11.55
CA VAL A 119 -12.40 -2.45 -11.51
C VAL A 119 -12.19 -2.04 -10.06
N ASP A 120 -10.96 -2.23 -9.56
CA ASP A 120 -10.51 -1.60 -8.33
C ASP A 120 -9.69 -0.35 -8.67
N VAL A 121 -10.04 0.79 -8.10
CA VAL A 121 -9.28 2.05 -8.20
C VAL A 121 -8.50 2.22 -6.91
N THR A 122 -7.17 2.20 -6.98
CA THR A 122 -6.33 2.49 -5.82
C THR A 122 -6.37 3.99 -5.54
N LEU A 123 -7.08 4.35 -4.47
CA LEU A 123 -7.24 5.73 -4.01
C LEU A 123 -5.94 6.30 -3.44
N PHE A 124 -5.18 5.45 -2.75
CA PHE A 124 -3.80 5.70 -2.36
C PHE A 124 -3.14 4.38 -1.98
N GLY A 125 -1.85 4.27 -2.26
CA GLY A 125 -1.00 3.18 -1.81
C GLY A 125 0.33 3.73 -1.33
N ILE A 126 0.86 3.13 -0.26
CA ILE A 126 2.15 3.49 0.31
C ILE A 126 2.91 2.23 0.72
N ALA A 127 4.21 2.20 0.45
CA ALA A 127 5.12 1.15 0.90
C ALA A 127 6.40 1.79 1.40
N ASN A 128 6.83 1.37 2.58
CA ASN A 128 7.98 1.97 3.25
C ASN A 128 8.98 0.90 3.68
N LYS A 129 10.27 1.23 3.57
CA LYS A 129 11.40 0.48 4.13
C LYS A 129 12.23 1.46 4.94
N ASN A 130 12.41 1.18 6.23
CA ASN A 130 13.36 1.93 7.04
C ASN A 130 14.78 1.65 6.51
N ILE A 131 15.55 2.70 6.24
CA ILE A 131 16.93 2.61 5.72
C ILE A 131 17.96 3.21 6.68
N GLY A 132 17.53 3.78 7.81
CA GLY A 132 18.42 4.30 8.84
C GLY A 132 17.79 5.43 9.67
N LYS A 133 18.66 6.18 10.33
CA LYS A 133 18.30 7.35 11.12
C LYS A 133 19.32 8.46 10.89
N LEU A 134 18.86 9.70 10.86
CA LEU A 134 19.67 10.90 10.87
C LEU A 134 19.76 11.40 12.32
N GLU A 135 20.97 11.54 12.83
CA GLU A 135 21.24 11.97 14.21
C GLU A 135 21.29 13.51 14.26
N ASN A 136 20.56 14.10 15.19
CA ASN A 136 20.50 15.54 15.40
C ASN A 136 21.65 15.97 16.32
N ASN A 137 22.59 16.76 15.81
CA ASN A 137 23.73 17.23 16.60
C ASN A 137 23.61 18.70 17.03
N THR A 138 22.55 19.40 16.62
CA THR A 138 22.57 20.86 16.53
C THR A 138 21.32 21.55 17.07
N GLY A 139 20.32 20.77 17.49
CA GLY A 139 19.11 21.22 18.17
C GLY A 139 17.84 20.82 17.41
N TYR A 140 17.88 20.89 16.08
CA TYR A 140 16.84 20.35 15.20
C TYR A 140 17.45 19.95 13.86
N ILE A 141 16.81 18.98 13.22
CA ILE A 141 17.03 18.63 11.82
C ILE A 141 15.98 19.36 10.99
N GLN A 142 16.38 19.96 9.87
CA GLN A 142 15.44 20.57 8.95
C GLN A 142 15.41 19.81 7.63
N VAL A 143 14.21 19.43 7.19
CA VAL A 143 13.96 18.83 5.86
C VAL A 143 12.91 19.68 5.16
N ASN A 144 13.29 20.38 4.09
CA ASN A 144 12.45 21.42 3.49
C ASN A 144 11.96 22.46 4.52
N ASP A 145 10.64 22.66 4.63
CA ASP A 145 10.00 23.58 5.59
C ASP A 145 9.65 22.90 6.94
N THR A 146 10.10 21.67 7.15
CA THR A 146 9.74 20.86 8.32
C THR A 146 10.93 20.70 9.26
N GLU A 147 10.75 21.07 10.52
CA GLU A 147 11.74 20.93 11.58
C GLU A 147 11.42 19.72 12.47
N PHE A 148 12.46 18.97 12.83
CA PHE A 148 12.39 17.82 13.70
C PHE A 148 13.30 18.04 14.90
N TYR A 149 12.76 17.87 16.11
CA TYR A 149 13.47 18.12 17.37
C TYR A 149 13.90 16.83 18.09
N ASP A 150 13.61 15.67 17.50
CA ASP A 150 14.11 14.37 17.97
C ASP A 150 15.64 14.29 17.92
N ASP A 151 16.22 13.51 18.85
CA ASP A 151 17.63 13.10 18.79
C ASP A 151 17.94 12.28 17.52
N GLU A 152 16.95 11.51 17.04
CA GLU A 152 17.09 10.65 15.87
C GLU A 152 15.84 10.71 14.97
N VAL A 153 16.00 11.22 13.75
CA VAL A 153 14.94 11.22 12.73
C VAL A 153 15.02 9.96 11.89
N LYS A 154 13.93 9.20 11.78
CA LYS A 154 13.91 7.97 10.96
C LYS A 154 13.91 8.32 9.49
N VAL A 155 14.77 7.66 8.72
CA VAL A 155 14.87 7.80 7.26
C VAL A 155 14.33 6.53 6.60
N SER A 156 13.41 6.69 5.64
CA SER A 156 12.76 5.57 4.95
C SER A 156 12.76 5.75 3.44
N PHE A 157 12.99 4.67 2.71
CA PHE A 157 12.67 4.58 1.29
C PHE A 157 11.17 4.36 1.13
N GLN A 158 10.48 5.27 0.43
CA GLN A 158 9.03 5.29 0.28
C GLN A 158 8.63 5.12 -1.19
N ASN A 159 7.58 4.34 -1.45
CA ASN A 159 6.84 4.39 -2.71
C ASN A 159 5.38 4.71 -2.44
N ILE A 160 4.88 5.76 -3.08
CA ILE A 160 3.47 6.12 -3.13
C ILE A 160 2.93 5.76 -4.52
N TRP A 161 1.76 5.11 -4.59
CA TRP A 161 1.17 4.76 -5.87
C TRP A 161 -0.34 4.97 -5.94
N PHE A 162 -0.80 5.16 -7.17
CA PHE A 162 -2.20 5.24 -7.57
C PHE A 162 -2.39 4.38 -8.81
N GLY A 163 -3.59 3.85 -9.02
CA GLY A 163 -3.81 3.00 -10.18
C GLY A 163 -5.18 2.39 -10.31
N LEU A 164 -5.29 1.56 -11.34
CA LEU A 164 -6.49 0.87 -11.76
C LEU A 164 -6.20 -0.63 -11.88
N LYS A 165 -7.13 -1.45 -11.42
CA LYS A 165 -7.02 -2.92 -11.49
C LYS A 165 -8.31 -3.47 -12.12
N PRO A 166 -8.43 -3.43 -13.47
CA PRO A 166 -9.46 -4.21 -14.15
C PRO A 166 -9.27 -5.71 -13.86
N SER A 167 -10.37 -6.38 -13.57
CA SER A 167 -10.40 -7.77 -13.13
C SER A 167 -11.68 -8.48 -13.53
N LEU A 168 -11.62 -9.81 -13.52
CA LEU A 168 -12.77 -10.68 -13.49
C LEU A 168 -12.86 -11.29 -12.10
N PHE A 169 -14.08 -11.37 -11.58
CA PHE A 169 -14.35 -12.03 -10.30
C PHE A 169 -15.37 -13.15 -10.48
N ALA A 170 -15.28 -14.13 -9.59
CA ALA A 170 -16.28 -15.17 -9.39
C ALA A 170 -16.64 -15.23 -7.91
N MET A 171 -17.92 -15.42 -7.62
CA MET A 171 -18.50 -15.45 -6.28
C MET A 171 -19.41 -16.67 -6.16
N PHE A 172 -19.10 -17.55 -5.22
CA PHE A 172 -19.93 -18.70 -4.85
C PHE A 172 -20.55 -18.47 -3.47
N LYS A 173 -21.88 -18.58 -3.37
CA LYS A 173 -22.67 -18.39 -2.15
C LYS A 173 -23.17 -19.76 -1.64
N PRO A 174 -22.36 -20.53 -0.89
CA PRO A 174 -22.80 -21.82 -0.34
C PRO A 174 -23.98 -21.67 0.62
N THR A 175 -24.04 -20.56 1.35
CA THR A 175 -25.14 -20.19 2.25
C THR A 175 -25.50 -18.71 2.05
N SER A 176 -26.57 -18.23 2.70
CA SER A 176 -26.92 -16.81 2.70
C SER A 176 -25.89 -15.93 3.43
N ALA A 177 -25.14 -16.51 4.38
CA ALA A 177 -24.17 -15.79 5.21
C ALA A 177 -22.75 -15.81 4.64
N PHE A 178 -22.37 -16.89 3.94
CA PHE A 178 -21.00 -17.10 3.48
C PHE A 178 -20.89 -17.00 1.97
N GLN A 179 -19.82 -16.34 1.53
CA GLN A 179 -19.46 -16.18 0.12
C GLN A 179 -17.99 -16.55 -0.05
N ILE A 180 -17.66 -17.13 -1.19
CA ILE A 180 -16.29 -17.45 -1.58
C ILE A 180 -15.99 -16.67 -2.85
N PHE A 181 -14.85 -15.99 -2.87
CA PHE A 181 -14.42 -15.14 -3.97
C PHE A 181 -13.14 -15.65 -4.61
N ALA A 182 -13.07 -15.50 -5.92
CA ALA A 182 -11.83 -15.53 -6.66
C ALA A 182 -11.78 -14.31 -7.57
N ASN A 183 -10.62 -13.66 -7.64
CA ASN A 183 -10.37 -12.54 -8.53
C ASN A 183 -9.11 -12.82 -9.35
N VAL A 184 -9.14 -12.45 -10.63
CA VAL A 184 -7.97 -12.37 -11.49
C VAL A 184 -8.00 -11.04 -12.22
N GLY A 185 -6.90 -10.31 -12.20
CA GLY A 185 -6.84 -8.99 -12.80
C GLY A 185 -5.46 -8.59 -13.23
N TYR A 186 -5.37 -7.38 -13.78
CA TYR A 186 -4.11 -6.75 -14.14
C TYR A 186 -4.05 -5.38 -13.48
N SER A 187 -2.99 -5.13 -12.72
CA SER A 187 -2.75 -3.87 -12.03
C SER A 187 -1.98 -2.91 -12.95
N LEU A 188 -2.49 -1.68 -13.06
CA LEU A 188 -1.90 -0.56 -13.79
C LEU A 188 -1.73 0.60 -12.80
N ASN A 189 -0.51 0.81 -12.33
CA ASN A 189 -0.16 1.77 -11.31
C ASN A 189 0.93 2.73 -11.81
N ALA A 190 0.79 3.98 -11.39
CA ALA A 190 1.84 4.98 -11.40
C ALA A 190 2.43 5.06 -9.98
N SER A 191 3.76 5.08 -9.87
CA SER A 191 4.50 5.09 -8.62
C SER A 191 5.39 6.31 -8.54
N LEU A 192 5.51 6.87 -7.35
CA LEU A 192 6.43 7.95 -6.99
C LEU A 192 7.30 7.45 -5.85
N VAL A 193 8.61 7.53 -6.03
CA VAL A 193 9.59 7.03 -5.08
C VAL A 193 10.31 8.21 -4.45
N ASN A 194 10.31 8.27 -3.12
CA ASN A 194 10.85 9.37 -2.33
C ASN A 194 11.66 8.83 -1.14
N ILE A 195 12.44 9.71 -0.52
CA ILE A 195 12.99 9.50 0.82
C ILE A 195 12.08 10.19 1.83
N GLY A 196 11.59 9.46 2.83
CA GLY A 196 10.73 9.97 3.87
C GLY A 196 11.45 10.10 5.21
N PHE A 197 11.13 11.16 5.92
CA PHE A 197 11.65 11.49 7.25
C PHE A 197 10.50 11.52 8.24
N SER A 198 10.68 10.95 9.42
CA SER A 198 9.66 10.98 10.48
C SER A 198 10.28 11.02 11.87
N GLY A 199 9.74 11.89 12.72
CA GLY A 199 10.16 12.13 14.10
C GLY A 199 9.19 13.08 14.83
N GLU A 200 9.60 13.62 15.95
CA GLU A 200 8.86 14.63 16.71
C GLU A 200 9.11 16.06 16.20
N GLY A 201 8.04 16.86 16.19
CA GLY A 201 8.08 18.30 15.87
C GLY A 201 8.42 19.18 17.07
N ASP A 202 8.15 20.48 16.96
CA ASP A 202 8.40 21.49 18.01
C ASP A 202 7.57 21.22 19.28
N ILE A 203 6.39 20.62 19.13
CA ILE A 203 5.53 20.24 20.26
C ILE A 203 5.84 18.79 20.68
N GLU A 204 6.11 18.58 21.97
CA GLU A 204 6.37 17.25 22.54
C GLU A 204 5.26 16.24 22.17
N ASN A 205 5.64 15.07 21.63
CA ASN A 205 4.74 14.04 21.08
C ASN A 205 3.98 14.41 19.78
N GLU A 206 4.33 15.50 19.10
CA GLU A 206 3.81 15.81 17.77
C GLU A 206 4.51 14.95 16.72
N ASN A 207 3.80 13.98 16.14
CA ASN A 207 4.35 13.18 15.04
C ASN A 207 4.41 14.03 13.77
N THR A 208 5.63 14.27 13.30
CA THR A 208 5.92 15.08 12.12
C THR A 208 6.54 14.20 11.03
N SER A 209 6.31 14.57 9.77
CA SER A 209 6.90 13.87 8.63
C SER A 209 7.17 14.80 7.45
N ALA A 210 8.25 14.52 6.73
CA ALA A 210 8.63 15.21 5.50
C ALA A 210 9.05 14.19 4.44
N SER A 211 9.10 14.62 3.18
CA SER A 211 9.57 13.78 2.08
C SER A 211 10.38 14.57 1.07
N GLU A 212 11.44 13.95 0.59
CA GLU A 212 12.36 14.43 -0.44
C GLU A 212 12.23 13.59 -1.70
N ASN A 213 12.20 14.24 -2.87
CA ASN A 213 12.28 13.53 -4.14
C ASN A 213 13.72 13.05 -4.39
N LEU A 214 13.88 11.99 -5.19
CA LEU A 214 15.21 11.42 -5.49
C LEU A 214 16.15 12.31 -6.34
N ASP A 215 15.66 13.47 -6.79
CA ASP A 215 16.36 14.45 -7.62
C ASP A 215 16.64 15.78 -6.89
N ALA A 216 16.35 15.86 -5.59
CA ALA A 216 16.67 17.02 -4.76
C ALA A 216 18.18 17.29 -4.67
N GLU A 217 18.56 18.57 -4.53
CA GLU A 217 19.96 19.00 -4.61
C GLU A 217 20.82 18.53 -3.43
N ASN A 218 20.21 18.38 -2.27
CA ASN A 218 20.83 17.92 -1.03
C ASN A 218 20.77 16.39 -0.83
N LEU A 219 20.26 15.67 -1.83
CA LEU A 219 20.18 14.22 -1.85
C LEU A 219 21.07 13.62 -2.94
N THR A 220 22.06 12.83 -2.53
CA THR A 220 22.82 12.00 -3.47
C THR A 220 22.30 10.57 -3.42
N PHE A 221 21.64 10.16 -4.51
CA PHE A 221 21.11 8.80 -4.69
C PHE A 221 21.89 8.06 -5.79
N ILE A 222 22.78 7.14 -5.38
CA ILE A 222 23.64 6.37 -6.28
C ILE A 222 23.17 4.92 -6.30
N ILE A 223 22.82 4.43 -7.49
CA ILE A 223 22.51 3.02 -7.73
C ILE A 223 23.78 2.35 -8.22
N THR A 224 24.30 1.40 -7.46
CA THR A 224 25.38 0.51 -7.89
C THR A 224 24.77 -0.63 -8.70
N HIS A 225 25.24 -0.81 -9.94
CA HIS A 225 24.74 -1.84 -10.84
C HIS A 225 25.90 -2.58 -11.53
N PRO A 226 25.69 -3.82 -12.02
CA PRO A 226 26.66 -4.51 -12.87
C PRO A 226 26.99 -3.68 -14.12
N ALA A 227 28.22 -3.77 -14.63
CA ALA A 227 28.67 -3.04 -15.81
C ALA A 227 27.76 -3.33 -17.04
N GLY A 228 27.31 -2.27 -17.73
CA GLY A 228 26.54 -2.37 -18.98
C GLY A 228 25.13 -1.74 -18.98
N ILE A 229 24.69 -1.14 -17.87
CA ILE A 229 23.42 -0.38 -17.80
C ILE A 229 23.69 1.10 -18.06
N GLU A 230 23.02 1.70 -19.05
CA GLU A 230 23.23 3.09 -19.48
C GLU A 230 22.57 4.12 -18.56
N ASP A 231 21.41 3.80 -17.95
CA ASP A 231 20.71 4.67 -17.00
C ASP A 231 20.07 3.85 -15.86
N PRO A 232 20.79 3.68 -14.75
CA PRO A 232 20.36 2.84 -13.63
C PRO A 232 19.08 3.33 -12.98
N LYS A 233 18.86 4.66 -12.98
CA LYS A 233 17.67 5.30 -12.39
C LYS A 233 16.42 5.08 -13.26
N LYS A 234 16.57 5.02 -14.59
CA LYS A 234 15.47 4.64 -15.49
C LYS A 234 15.20 3.14 -15.51
N GLU A 235 16.23 2.33 -15.31
CA GLU A 235 16.10 0.86 -15.30
C GLU A 235 15.65 0.32 -13.94
N SER A 236 15.83 1.05 -12.85
CA SER A 236 15.28 0.72 -11.54
C SER A 236 13.76 0.79 -11.54
N LYS A 237 13.12 -0.33 -11.86
CA LYS A 237 11.66 -0.47 -11.78
C LYS A 237 11.28 -0.88 -10.37
N PHE A 238 10.65 0.02 -9.64
CA PHE A 238 9.88 -0.28 -8.44
C PHE A 238 8.41 0.02 -8.72
N GLY A 239 7.56 -1.00 -8.81
CA GLY A 239 6.16 -0.76 -9.14
C GLY A 239 5.26 -1.98 -9.11
N PHE A 240 3.95 -1.71 -9.24
CA PHE A 240 2.89 -2.68 -9.03
C PHE A 240 2.16 -3.03 -10.34
N ASN A 241 2.89 -3.11 -11.46
CA ASN A 241 2.32 -3.39 -12.79
C ASN A 241 2.41 -4.87 -13.15
N GLY A 242 1.27 -5.52 -13.35
CA GLY A 242 1.23 -6.95 -13.68
C GLY A 242 -0.03 -7.69 -13.22
N LEU A 243 0.00 -9.01 -13.39
CA LEU A 243 -1.11 -9.89 -13.02
C LEU A 243 -1.28 -9.97 -11.51
N ASN A 244 -2.53 -9.92 -11.06
CA ASN A 244 -2.93 -10.14 -9.68
C ASN A 244 -3.95 -11.28 -9.59
N PHE A 245 -3.90 -12.00 -8.48
CA PHE A 245 -4.83 -13.08 -8.17
C PHE A 245 -5.20 -13.00 -6.70
N SER A 246 -6.47 -13.22 -6.39
CA SER A 246 -6.91 -13.34 -4.99
C SER A 246 -7.97 -14.40 -4.82
N PHE A 247 -7.99 -14.97 -3.62
CA PHE A 247 -9.05 -15.83 -3.14
C PHE A 247 -9.49 -15.32 -1.78
N GLY A 248 -10.77 -15.39 -1.47
CA GLY A 248 -11.27 -14.86 -0.22
C GLY A 248 -12.61 -15.40 0.21
N VAL A 249 -13.01 -14.98 1.41
CA VAL A 249 -14.31 -15.28 2.00
C VAL A 249 -15.04 -13.99 2.33
N GLY A 250 -16.34 -13.98 2.07
CA GLY A 250 -17.27 -12.94 2.48
C GLY A 250 -18.18 -13.43 3.57
N ILE A 251 -18.43 -12.56 4.54
CA ILE A 251 -19.36 -12.82 5.62
C ILE A 251 -20.41 -11.71 5.64
N ASN A 252 -21.67 -12.09 5.47
CA ASN A 252 -22.80 -11.23 5.76
C ASN A 252 -23.24 -11.48 7.22
N PHE A 253 -22.79 -10.61 8.13
CA PHE A 253 -23.06 -10.76 9.56
C PHE A 253 -24.54 -10.63 9.93
N ASN A 254 -25.37 -10.00 9.10
CA ASN A 254 -26.82 -9.93 9.34
C ASN A 254 -27.52 -11.26 9.07
N GLN A 255 -27.00 -12.06 8.16
CA GLN A 255 -27.53 -13.39 7.85
C GLN A 255 -27.09 -14.45 8.87
N LEU A 256 -26.06 -14.19 9.68
CA LEU A 256 -25.67 -15.06 10.80
C LEU A 256 -26.62 -14.97 12.01
N LYS A 257 -27.40 -13.89 12.10
CA LYS A 257 -28.34 -13.65 13.21
C LYS A 257 -29.74 -14.25 12.98
N LYS A 258 -29.98 -14.86 11.82
CA LYS A 258 -31.24 -15.51 11.45
C LYS A 258 -31.07 -17.02 11.49
#